data_AF-A0A822DRA3-F1
#
_entry.id   AF-A0A822DRA3-F1
#
_cell.length_a   1.000
_cell.length_b   1.000
_cell.length_c   1.000
_cell.angle_alpha   90.00
_cell.angle_beta   90.00
_cell.angle_gamma   90.00
#
_symmetry.space_group_name_H-M   'P 1'
#
loop_
_entity.id
_entity.type
_entity.pdbx_description
1 polymer ?
#
loop_
_entity_poly.entity_id
_entity_poly.type
_entity_poly.pdbx_seq_one_letter_code
_entity_poly.pdbx_strand_id
1 'polypeptide(L)'
;MLRCDVYGTLALGSGSATFTFAFPPTIIVRSSGKLLDQTSSNVFLFPSNSIIAVLSGGGFGAKGTALKIVQGGVAGASFTLTSATGPCTCGMLPDGSIETYDSVTAIAINSGDFTAAGTFLGGFAPSADICSGGCGIEVISGVTLSTAGLNGALNFDITSITVATGATFQLGTPGASTGFKFTSAVKLSISGHMSFVGSG
;
A
#
# COMPACT_ATOMS: atom_id res chain seq x y z
N MET A 1 -10.82 -4.13 -10.84
CA MET A 1 -9.54 -4.19 -10.09
C MET A 1 -9.26 -5.64 -9.78
N LEU A 2 -8.05 -6.12 -10.06
CA LEU A 2 -7.66 -7.50 -9.77
C LEU A 2 -7.04 -7.54 -8.36
N ARG A 3 -7.51 -8.42 -7.48
CA ARG A 3 -6.84 -8.70 -6.20
C ARG A 3 -6.29 -10.12 -6.23
N CYS A 4 -5.01 -10.26 -5.90
CA CYS A 4 -4.30 -11.53 -5.89
C CYS A 4 -3.55 -11.70 -4.56
N ASP A 5 -4.05 -12.60 -3.72
CA ASP A 5 -3.39 -13.01 -2.49
C ASP A 5 -2.57 -14.29 -2.77
N VAL A 6 -1.24 -14.18 -2.69
CA VAL A 6 -0.29 -15.26 -3.04
C VAL A 6 0.16 -15.97 -1.77
N TYR A 7 -0.42 -17.16 -1.50
CA TYR A 7 -0.04 -18.02 -0.38
C TYR A 7 1.02 -19.07 -0.73
N GLY A 8 1.09 -19.45 -2.01
CA GLY A 8 2.07 -20.41 -2.55
C GLY A 8 3.05 -19.74 -3.50
N THR A 9 3.35 -20.37 -4.62
CA THR A 9 4.18 -19.76 -5.67
C THR A 9 3.32 -19.24 -6.82
N LEU A 10 3.45 -17.97 -7.16
CA LEU A 10 2.94 -17.37 -8.39
C LEU A 10 4.13 -17.04 -9.29
N ALA A 11 4.23 -17.68 -10.44
CA ALA A 11 5.29 -17.43 -11.42
C ALA A 11 4.70 -16.81 -12.69
N LEU A 12 5.25 -15.69 -13.13
CA LEU A 12 4.69 -14.90 -14.25
C LEU A 12 5.74 -14.67 -15.34
N GLY A 13 5.30 -14.66 -16.59
CA GLY A 13 6.11 -14.21 -17.72
C GLY A 13 7.01 -15.26 -18.40
N SER A 14 6.81 -16.54 -18.11
CA SER A 14 7.55 -17.62 -18.78
C SER A 14 7.46 -17.51 -20.32
N GLY A 15 8.62 -17.57 -20.99
CA GLY A 15 8.72 -17.49 -22.45
C GLY A 15 8.51 -16.08 -23.05
N SER A 16 8.39 -15.04 -22.21
CA SER A 16 8.19 -13.65 -22.66
C SER A 16 9.33 -12.75 -22.20
N ALA A 17 9.63 -11.69 -22.95
CA ALA A 17 10.62 -10.69 -22.54
C ALA A 17 10.17 -9.87 -21.33
N THR A 18 8.88 -9.58 -21.26
CA THR A 18 8.22 -8.81 -20.19
C THR A 18 6.86 -9.42 -19.86
N PHE A 19 6.32 -9.15 -18.68
CA PHE A 19 4.94 -9.48 -18.33
C PHE A 19 4.14 -8.20 -18.08
N THR A 20 2.96 -8.06 -18.70
CA THR A 20 2.14 -6.84 -18.59
C THR A 20 0.80 -7.15 -17.95
N PHE A 21 0.46 -6.38 -16.91
CA PHE A 21 -0.88 -6.38 -16.35
C PHE A 21 -1.79 -5.46 -17.19
N ALA A 22 -2.89 -5.99 -17.72
CA ALA A 22 -3.85 -5.20 -18.50
C ALA A 22 -4.74 -4.28 -17.63
N PHE A 23 -4.93 -4.65 -16.36
CA PHE A 23 -5.72 -3.90 -15.38
C PHE A 23 -4.92 -3.73 -14.09
N PRO A 24 -5.13 -2.67 -13.30
CA PRO A 24 -4.40 -2.45 -12.06
C PRO A 24 -4.58 -3.62 -11.08
N PRO A 25 -3.49 -4.34 -10.74
CA PRO A 25 -3.54 -5.38 -9.74
C PRO A 25 -3.17 -4.87 -8.35
N THR A 26 -3.73 -5.54 -7.37
CA THR A 26 -3.33 -5.53 -5.96
C THR A 26 -2.77 -6.91 -5.66
N ILE A 27 -1.45 -7.01 -5.59
CA ILE A 27 -0.75 -8.27 -5.33
C ILE A 27 -0.26 -8.26 -3.90
N ILE A 28 -0.72 -9.22 -3.11
CA ILE A 28 -0.34 -9.39 -1.72
C ILE A 28 0.37 -10.73 -1.60
N VAL A 29 1.69 -10.70 -1.45
CA VAL A 29 2.47 -11.92 -1.19
C VAL A 29 2.42 -12.20 0.29
N ARG A 30 1.66 -13.23 0.66
CA ARG A 30 1.44 -13.65 2.05
C ARG A 30 2.69 -14.34 2.60
N SER A 31 2.70 -14.57 3.92
CA SER A 31 3.77 -15.34 4.56
C SER A 31 3.94 -16.70 3.89
N SER A 32 5.19 -17.11 3.63
CA SER A 32 5.61 -18.28 2.83
C SER A 32 5.31 -18.22 1.32
N GLY A 33 4.52 -17.25 0.88
CA GLY A 33 4.22 -17.01 -0.53
C GLY A 33 5.44 -16.51 -1.30
N LYS A 34 5.48 -16.77 -2.60
CA LYS A 34 6.54 -16.33 -3.52
C LYS A 34 5.95 -15.81 -4.81
N LEU A 35 6.31 -14.58 -5.18
CA LEU A 35 6.11 -14.06 -6.52
C LEU A 35 7.42 -14.20 -7.32
N LEU A 36 7.38 -14.91 -8.45
CA LEU A 36 8.54 -15.17 -9.29
C LEU A 36 8.37 -14.46 -10.64
N ASP A 37 9.39 -13.71 -11.03
CA ASP A 37 9.57 -13.27 -12.41
C ASP A 37 10.27 -14.37 -13.21
N GLN A 38 9.64 -14.77 -14.32
CA GLN A 38 10.18 -15.72 -15.30
C GLN A 38 10.32 -15.09 -16.70
N THR A 39 10.23 -13.76 -16.78
CA THR A 39 10.51 -13.02 -18.00
C THR A 39 12.01 -13.02 -18.29
N SER A 40 12.37 -13.02 -19.56
CA SER A 40 13.79 -13.03 -19.95
C SER A 40 14.50 -11.69 -19.73
N SER A 41 13.75 -10.58 -19.60
CA SER A 41 14.32 -9.25 -19.31
C SER A 41 14.21 -8.82 -17.85
N ASN A 42 13.61 -9.64 -16.98
CA ASN A 42 13.30 -9.32 -15.58
C ASN A 42 12.46 -8.03 -15.45
N VAL A 43 11.34 -7.94 -16.20
CA VAL A 43 10.49 -6.74 -16.22
C VAL A 43 9.01 -7.10 -16.10
N PHE A 44 8.38 -6.52 -15.08
CA PHE A 44 6.93 -6.45 -14.97
C PHE A 44 6.44 -5.03 -15.26
N LEU A 45 5.41 -4.95 -16.10
CA LEU A 45 4.76 -3.72 -16.52
C LEU A 45 3.39 -3.60 -15.85
N PHE A 46 3.20 -2.53 -15.09
CA PHE A 46 1.99 -2.25 -14.32
C PHE A 46 1.32 -0.97 -14.84
N PRO A 47 -0.02 -0.93 -14.94
CA PRO A 47 -0.71 0.34 -15.10
C PRO A 47 -0.63 1.15 -13.78
N SER A 48 -0.95 2.44 -13.82
CA SER A 48 -1.17 3.22 -12.60
C SER A 48 -2.30 2.64 -11.73
N ASN A 49 -2.33 3.03 -10.46
CA ASN A 49 -3.25 2.53 -9.44
C ASN A 49 -3.02 1.04 -9.05
N SER A 50 -1.78 0.57 -9.20
CA SER A 50 -1.38 -0.79 -8.87
C SER A 50 -0.59 -0.82 -7.57
N ILE A 51 -0.60 -1.95 -6.86
CA ILE A 51 0.20 -2.11 -5.65
C ILE A 51 0.70 -3.54 -5.52
N ILE A 52 1.93 -3.67 -5.05
CA ILE A 52 2.52 -4.93 -4.63
C ILE A 52 2.94 -4.78 -3.17
N ALA A 53 2.40 -5.61 -2.29
CA ALA A 53 2.81 -5.72 -0.91
C ALA A 53 3.35 -7.12 -0.65
N VAL A 54 4.58 -7.22 -0.16
CA VAL A 54 5.16 -8.48 0.32
C VAL A 54 5.11 -8.43 1.83
N LEU A 55 4.31 -9.31 2.44
CA LEU A 55 4.22 -9.39 3.89
C LEU A 55 5.47 -10.06 4.49
N SER A 56 5.62 -9.98 5.81
CA SER A 56 6.70 -10.67 6.52
C SER A 56 6.66 -12.18 6.24
N GLY A 57 7.82 -12.75 5.90
CA GLY A 57 7.97 -14.16 5.50
C GLY A 57 7.54 -14.46 4.06
N GLY A 58 6.94 -13.50 3.34
CA GLY A 58 6.72 -13.57 1.90
C GLY A 58 7.99 -13.25 1.13
N GLY A 59 8.06 -13.69 -0.13
CA GLY A 59 9.24 -13.52 -0.97
C GLY A 59 8.94 -13.04 -2.38
N PHE A 60 9.91 -12.34 -2.94
CA PHE A 60 9.96 -12.00 -4.36
C PHE A 60 11.20 -12.69 -4.96
N GLY A 61 10.99 -13.77 -5.71
CA GLY A 61 12.05 -14.72 -6.06
C GLY A 61 12.88 -14.36 -7.29
N ALA A 62 12.76 -13.16 -7.83
CA ALA A 62 13.60 -12.67 -8.92
C ALA A 62 14.33 -11.39 -8.51
N LYS A 63 15.53 -11.56 -7.93
CA LYS A 63 16.42 -10.43 -7.64
C LYS A 63 16.66 -9.64 -8.93
N GLY A 64 16.44 -8.33 -8.88
CA GLY A 64 16.70 -7.44 -10.02
C GLY A 64 15.53 -7.27 -10.99
N THR A 65 14.32 -7.72 -10.64
CA THR A 65 13.12 -7.43 -11.45
C THR A 65 12.78 -5.94 -11.38
N ALA A 66 12.72 -5.31 -12.54
CA ALA A 66 12.23 -3.95 -12.68
C ALA A 66 10.70 -3.96 -12.72
N LEU A 67 10.09 -3.27 -11.77
CA LEU A 67 8.69 -2.87 -11.77
C LEU A 67 8.60 -1.53 -12.49
N LYS A 68 7.87 -1.49 -13.61
CA LYS A 68 7.68 -0.25 -14.38
C LYS A 68 6.23 0.11 -14.46
N ILE A 69 5.94 1.40 -14.31
CA ILE A 69 4.63 1.94 -14.65
C ILE A 69 4.54 2.11 -16.15
N VAL A 70 3.39 1.77 -16.72
CA VAL A 70 3.03 2.08 -18.10
C VAL A 70 1.81 3.00 -18.09
N GLN A 71 1.96 4.18 -18.69
CA GLN A 71 0.86 5.12 -18.92
C GLN A 71 0.75 5.42 -20.41
N GLY A 72 -0.45 5.27 -20.99
CA GLY A 72 -0.68 5.54 -22.41
C GLY A 72 0.17 4.70 -23.38
N GLY A 73 0.68 3.53 -22.93
CA GLY A 73 1.55 2.68 -23.73
C GLY A 73 3.05 2.99 -23.65
N VAL A 74 3.45 3.99 -22.85
CA VAL A 74 4.86 4.38 -22.66
C VAL A 74 5.32 3.97 -21.25
N ALA A 75 6.52 3.40 -21.14
CA ALA A 75 7.13 3.12 -19.85
C ALA A 75 7.50 4.44 -19.15
N GLY A 76 6.91 4.67 -17.97
CA GLY A 76 7.16 5.81 -17.11
C GLY A 76 8.20 5.48 -16.04
N ALA A 77 7.89 5.80 -14.78
CA ALA A 77 8.76 5.51 -13.65
C ALA A 77 9.10 4.00 -13.56
N SER A 78 10.30 3.71 -13.07
CA SER A 78 10.82 2.35 -12.90
C SER A 78 11.49 2.22 -11.53
N PHE A 79 11.22 1.11 -10.86
CA PHE A 79 11.88 0.73 -9.62
C PHE A 79 12.31 -0.72 -9.69
N THR A 80 13.51 -1.04 -9.23
CA THR A 80 14.01 -2.41 -9.21
C THR A 80 13.89 -2.98 -7.81
N LEU A 81 13.17 -4.10 -7.66
CA LEU A 81 13.13 -4.83 -6.40
C LEU A 81 14.51 -5.44 -6.11
N THR A 82 15.13 -4.97 -5.04
CA THR A 82 16.47 -5.40 -4.61
C THR A 82 16.41 -6.48 -3.52
N SER A 83 15.32 -6.59 -2.75
CA SER A 83 15.14 -7.62 -1.72
C SER A 83 14.34 -8.82 -2.24
N ALA A 84 14.73 -10.01 -1.77
CA ALA A 84 14.02 -11.26 -2.10
C ALA A 84 12.99 -11.66 -1.04
N THR A 85 12.93 -10.93 0.07
CA THR A 85 12.11 -11.21 1.26
C THR A 85 11.45 -9.92 1.73
N GLY A 86 10.15 -9.99 2.02
CA GLY A 86 9.43 -8.89 2.68
C GLY A 86 9.82 -8.73 4.16
N PRO A 87 9.28 -7.72 4.86
CA PRO A 87 8.19 -6.87 4.41
C PRO A 87 8.64 -5.75 3.47
N CYS A 88 7.84 -5.46 2.43
CA CYS A 88 8.01 -4.27 1.61
C CYS A 88 6.72 -3.94 0.83
N THR A 89 6.60 -2.70 0.39
CA THR A 89 5.49 -2.24 -0.45
C THR A 89 6.02 -1.43 -1.62
N CYS A 90 5.44 -1.63 -2.79
CA CYS A 90 5.66 -0.80 -3.97
C CYS A 90 4.30 -0.38 -4.53
N GLY A 91 4.03 0.92 -4.55
CA GLY A 91 2.82 1.52 -5.07
C GLY A 91 3.05 2.23 -6.38
N MET A 92 2.21 1.96 -7.38
CA MET A 92 2.19 2.66 -8.65
C MET A 92 1.07 3.69 -8.64
N LEU A 93 1.39 4.96 -8.40
CA LEU A 93 0.40 5.99 -8.11
C LEU A 93 -0.36 6.46 -9.38
N PRO A 94 -1.54 7.08 -9.21
CA PRO A 94 -2.31 7.65 -10.32
C PRO A 94 -1.55 8.71 -11.12
N ASP A 95 -0.64 9.45 -10.49
CA ASP A 95 0.19 10.49 -11.14
C ASP A 95 1.36 9.93 -11.96
N GLY A 96 1.57 8.61 -11.95
CA GLY A 96 2.64 7.95 -12.68
C GLY A 96 3.96 7.81 -11.91
N SER A 97 3.99 8.23 -10.65
CA SER A 97 5.12 8.00 -9.74
C SER A 97 5.08 6.60 -9.12
N ILE A 98 6.25 6.12 -8.68
CA ILE A 98 6.39 4.90 -7.88
C ILE A 98 6.85 5.28 -6.49
N GLU A 99 6.13 4.82 -5.46
CA GLU A 99 6.54 4.93 -4.07
C GLU A 99 6.89 3.55 -3.50
N THR A 100 7.94 3.49 -2.69
CA THR A 100 8.46 2.25 -2.13
C THR A 100 8.74 2.37 -0.65
N TYR A 101 8.42 1.31 0.08
CA TYR A 101 8.57 1.23 1.52
C TYR A 101 9.24 -0.09 1.90
N ASP A 102 10.18 -0.04 2.83
CA ASP A 102 10.82 -1.21 3.44
C ASP A 102 9.92 -1.87 4.53
N SER A 103 8.61 -1.67 4.41
CA SER A 103 7.57 -2.18 5.31
C SER A 103 6.28 -2.41 4.54
N VAL A 104 5.31 -3.11 5.15
CA VAL A 104 3.94 -3.16 4.65
C VAL A 104 3.30 -1.79 4.90
N THR A 105 2.91 -1.07 3.84
CA THR A 105 2.38 0.29 3.95
C THR A 105 1.11 0.43 3.13
N ALA A 106 0.04 0.92 3.75
CA ALA A 106 -1.16 1.31 3.03
C ALA A 106 -1.08 2.78 2.63
N ILE A 107 -1.35 3.09 1.35
CA ILE A 107 -1.23 4.44 0.79
C ILE A 107 -2.63 4.97 0.55
N ALA A 108 -3.07 5.98 1.29
CA ALA A 108 -4.34 6.65 1.08
C ALA A 108 -4.20 7.64 -0.07
N ILE A 109 -4.93 7.39 -1.17
CA ILE A 109 -4.84 8.15 -2.43
C ILE A 109 -6.12 8.92 -2.76
N ASN A 110 -7.22 8.61 -2.08
CA ASN A 110 -8.49 9.32 -2.19
C ASN A 110 -8.94 9.77 -0.80
N SER A 111 -9.55 10.94 -0.70
CA SER A 111 -10.17 11.37 0.55
C SER A 111 -11.33 10.44 0.91
N GLY A 112 -11.38 9.99 2.15
CA GLY A 112 -12.36 9.00 2.57
C GLY A 112 -12.12 8.43 3.96
N ASP A 113 -12.96 7.47 4.32
CA ASP A 113 -12.86 6.76 5.59
C ASP A 113 -11.80 5.66 5.54
N PHE A 114 -11.14 5.43 6.67
CA PHE A 114 -10.14 4.39 6.88
C PHE A 114 -10.65 2.98 6.58
N THR A 115 -11.93 2.73 6.80
CA THR A 115 -12.55 1.42 6.55
C THR A 115 -12.96 1.23 5.09
N ALA A 116 -12.98 2.30 4.29
CA ALA A 116 -13.37 2.25 2.89
C ALA A 116 -12.18 1.83 2.01
N ALA A 117 -12.30 0.68 1.33
CA ALA A 117 -11.25 0.21 0.43
C ALA A 117 -10.88 1.24 -0.65
N GLY A 118 -11.86 1.97 -1.19
CA GLY A 118 -11.63 2.99 -2.22
C GLY A 118 -10.73 4.17 -1.80
N THR A 119 -10.49 4.35 -0.50
CA THR A 119 -9.56 5.35 0.06
C THR A 119 -8.11 4.99 -0.26
N PHE A 120 -7.77 3.70 -0.35
CA PHE A 120 -6.40 3.22 -0.44
C PHE A 120 -6.03 2.76 -1.86
N LEU A 121 -4.75 2.93 -2.21
CA LEU A 121 -4.18 2.46 -3.47
C LEU A 121 -4.45 0.96 -3.66
N GLY A 122 -5.02 0.60 -4.82
CA GLY A 122 -5.41 -0.78 -5.10
C GLY A 122 -6.43 -1.39 -4.11
N GLY A 123 -7.13 -0.58 -3.30
CA GLY A 123 -7.97 -1.11 -2.23
C GLY A 123 -7.22 -1.86 -1.13
N PHE A 124 -5.92 -1.60 -0.99
CA PHE A 124 -5.07 -2.17 0.05
C PHE A 124 -5.23 -1.40 1.36
N ALA A 125 -6.40 -1.54 1.98
CA ALA A 125 -6.68 -0.96 3.29
C ALA A 125 -6.01 -1.80 4.42
N PRO A 126 -5.54 -1.17 5.51
CA PRO A 126 -5.02 -1.89 6.66
C PRO A 126 -6.07 -2.81 7.29
N SER A 127 -5.63 -3.97 7.74
CA SER A 127 -6.44 -4.96 8.45
C SER A 127 -5.58 -5.76 9.43
N ALA A 128 -6.19 -6.46 10.38
CA ALA A 128 -5.46 -7.26 11.36
C ALA A 128 -4.60 -8.36 10.72
N ASP A 129 -5.07 -8.98 9.63
CA ASP A 129 -4.34 -10.04 8.92
C ASP A 129 -3.19 -9.50 8.05
N ILE A 130 -3.31 -8.29 7.52
CA ILE A 130 -2.26 -7.64 6.72
C ILE A 130 -1.18 -7.05 7.64
N CYS A 131 -1.60 -6.47 8.76
CA CYS A 131 -0.71 -5.73 9.66
C CYS A 131 -0.15 -6.57 10.81
N SER A 132 -0.29 -7.89 10.78
CA SER A 132 0.35 -8.77 11.75
C SER A 132 1.88 -8.68 11.63
N GLY A 133 2.52 -7.92 12.52
CA GLY A 133 3.95 -7.58 12.46
C GLY A 133 4.26 -6.13 12.08
N GLY A 134 3.25 -5.27 11.96
CA GLY A 134 3.39 -3.84 11.77
C GLY A 134 3.06 -3.37 10.35
N CYS A 135 2.20 -2.34 10.25
CA CYS A 135 1.94 -1.58 9.03
C CYS A 135 2.31 -0.10 9.18
N GLY A 136 2.77 0.49 8.07
CA GLY A 136 2.75 1.92 7.86
C GLY A 136 1.45 2.39 7.20
N ILE A 137 1.15 3.68 7.37
CA ILE A 137 0.15 4.41 6.58
C ILE A 137 0.82 5.63 6.00
N GLU A 138 0.65 5.83 4.69
CA GLU A 138 0.97 7.08 4.01
C GLU A 138 -0.32 7.80 3.62
N VAL A 139 -0.44 9.09 3.93
CA VAL A 139 -1.51 9.95 3.43
C VAL A 139 -0.89 10.95 2.47
N ILE A 140 -1.16 10.78 1.17
CA ILE A 140 -0.53 11.60 0.13
C ILE A 140 -1.10 13.02 0.11
N SER A 141 -0.37 13.95 -0.53
CA SER A 141 -0.78 15.35 -0.65
C SER A 141 -2.19 15.50 -1.24
N GLY A 142 -3.00 16.39 -0.67
CA GLY A 142 -4.37 16.65 -1.11
C GLY A 142 -5.42 15.63 -0.64
N VAL A 143 -5.01 14.59 0.10
CA VAL A 143 -5.92 13.56 0.63
C VAL A 143 -6.27 13.81 2.09
N THR A 144 -7.55 13.62 2.41
CA THR A 144 -8.06 13.58 3.78
C THR A 144 -8.43 12.16 4.16
N LEU A 145 -7.68 11.55 5.07
CA LEU A 145 -7.98 10.24 5.64
C LEU A 145 -8.72 10.42 6.98
N SER A 146 -9.96 9.94 7.04
CA SER A 146 -10.81 9.99 8.24
C SER A 146 -10.82 8.66 8.98
N THR A 147 -10.78 8.68 10.31
CA THR A 147 -10.95 7.49 11.16
C THR A 147 -12.36 7.32 11.73
N ALA A 148 -13.36 8.03 11.19
CA ALA A 148 -14.73 8.00 11.69
C ALA A 148 -15.32 6.58 11.80
N GLY A 149 -15.06 5.71 10.81
CA GLY A 149 -15.50 4.32 10.78
C GLY A 149 -14.76 3.39 11.75
N LEU A 150 -13.69 3.84 12.40
CA LEU A 150 -12.94 3.07 13.39
C LEU A 150 -13.54 3.14 14.80
N ASN A 151 -14.65 3.88 14.98
CA ASN A 151 -15.39 3.97 16.25
C ASN A 151 -14.49 4.30 17.45
N GLY A 152 -13.61 5.29 17.27
CA GLY A 152 -12.78 5.84 18.35
C GLY A 152 -11.46 5.12 18.62
N ALA A 153 -11.08 4.07 17.89
CA ALA A 153 -9.78 3.44 18.11
C ALA A 153 -9.14 2.81 16.87
N LEU A 154 -7.84 3.05 16.69
CA LEU A 154 -6.99 2.32 15.75
C LEU A 154 -6.49 1.04 16.42
N ASN A 155 -7.21 -0.06 16.16
CA ASN A 155 -7.00 -1.36 16.81
C ASN A 155 -6.20 -2.37 15.95
N PHE A 156 -5.42 -1.87 14.99
CA PHE A 156 -4.50 -2.68 14.19
C PHE A 156 -3.07 -2.38 14.61
N ASP A 157 -2.15 -3.28 14.31
CA ASP A 157 -0.73 -3.08 14.56
C ASP A 157 -0.15 -2.11 13.51
N ILE A 158 -0.53 -0.85 13.65
CA ILE A 158 0.01 0.27 12.89
C ILE A 158 1.20 0.80 13.68
N THR A 159 2.37 0.81 13.06
CA THR A 159 3.63 1.22 13.70
C THR A 159 4.07 2.60 13.24
N SER A 160 3.58 3.07 12.09
CA SER A 160 3.89 4.39 11.57
C SER A 160 2.74 5.01 10.79
N ILE A 161 2.60 6.33 10.90
CA ILE A 161 1.70 7.14 10.09
C ILE A 161 2.46 8.36 9.61
N THR A 162 2.51 8.53 8.30
CA THR A 162 3.08 9.69 7.63
C THR A 162 1.95 10.46 6.96
N VAL A 163 1.96 11.78 7.15
CA VAL A 163 0.98 12.69 6.56
C VAL A 163 1.76 13.74 5.78
N ALA A 164 1.72 13.63 4.45
CA ALA A 164 2.41 14.55 3.55
C ALA A 164 1.88 15.98 3.66
N THR A 165 2.69 16.95 3.21
CA THR A 165 2.26 18.35 3.12
C THR A 165 1.00 18.47 2.26
N GLY A 166 0.01 19.23 2.75
CA GLY A 166 -1.30 19.38 2.10
C GLY A 166 -2.26 18.21 2.31
N ALA A 167 -1.85 17.15 3.02
CA ALA A 167 -2.72 16.05 3.43
C ALA A 167 -3.33 16.31 4.82
N THR A 168 -4.42 15.62 5.14
CA THR A 168 -5.07 15.67 6.45
C THR A 168 -5.35 14.27 6.98
N PHE A 169 -4.99 14.02 8.24
CA PHE A 169 -5.41 12.84 8.99
C PHE A 169 -6.38 13.23 10.11
N GLN A 170 -7.64 12.82 9.98
CA GLN A 170 -8.72 13.20 10.88
C GLN A 170 -9.00 12.06 11.87
N LEU A 171 -8.86 12.37 13.16
CA LEU A 171 -9.02 11.44 14.26
C LEU A 171 -10.38 11.60 14.94
N GLY A 172 -11.09 10.49 15.10
CA GLY A 172 -12.34 10.43 15.86
C GLY A 172 -13.56 10.21 14.98
N THR A 173 -14.72 10.13 15.64
CA THR A 173 -16.02 9.93 15.00
C THR A 173 -16.88 11.15 15.26
N PRO A 174 -17.49 11.78 14.23
CA PRO A 174 -18.37 12.93 14.43
C PRO A 174 -19.47 12.63 15.46
N GLY A 175 -19.68 13.55 16.40
CA GLY A 175 -20.70 13.40 17.45
C GLY A 175 -20.33 12.43 18.58
N ALA A 176 -19.17 11.77 18.53
CA ALA A 176 -18.67 11.00 19.68
C ALA A 176 -18.06 11.94 20.72
N SER A 177 -18.43 11.75 21.99
CA SER A 177 -17.84 12.45 23.14
C SER A 177 -16.56 11.80 23.64
N THR A 178 -16.18 10.65 23.07
CA THR A 178 -14.98 9.91 23.42
C THR A 178 -13.82 10.25 22.50
N GLY A 179 -12.63 10.41 23.07
CA GLY A 179 -11.39 10.64 22.32
C GLY A 179 -11.02 9.48 21.38
N PHE A 180 -9.93 9.64 20.63
CA PHE A 180 -9.41 8.63 19.71
C PHE A 180 -8.19 7.95 20.33
N LYS A 181 -8.19 6.62 20.32
CA LYS A 181 -7.12 5.83 20.93
C LYS A 181 -6.28 5.12 19.88
N PHE A 182 -4.97 5.16 20.06
CA PHE A 182 -4.03 4.22 19.44
C PHE A 182 -3.80 3.07 20.43
N THR A 183 -4.01 1.82 20.03
CA THR A 183 -3.80 0.67 20.93
C THR A 183 -2.36 0.21 21.01
N SER A 184 -1.52 0.67 20.09
CA SER A 184 -0.09 0.37 20.01
C SER A 184 0.72 1.67 19.93
N ALA A 185 2.01 1.60 20.20
CA ALA A 185 2.91 2.72 19.97
C ALA A 185 3.01 3.02 18.46
N VAL A 186 2.73 4.26 18.07
CA VAL A 186 2.75 4.70 16.67
C VAL A 186 3.75 5.83 16.50
N LYS A 187 4.64 5.71 15.53
CA LYS A 187 5.47 6.83 15.08
C LYS A 187 4.66 7.72 14.15
N LEU A 188 4.45 8.97 14.54
CA LEU A 188 3.77 9.98 13.73
C LEU A 188 4.80 10.89 13.04
N SER A 189 4.69 11.03 11.72
CA SER A 189 5.50 11.97 10.93
C SER A 189 4.56 12.88 10.15
N ILE A 190 4.28 14.06 10.71
CA ILE A 190 3.20 14.94 10.21
C ILE A 190 3.81 16.19 9.59
N SER A 191 3.73 16.28 8.26
CA SER A 191 4.08 17.48 7.49
C SER A 191 2.84 18.24 6.98
N GLY A 192 1.67 17.57 6.97
CA GLY A 192 0.36 18.17 6.72
C GLY A 192 -0.39 18.49 8.01
N HIS A 193 -1.68 18.20 8.03
CA HIS A 193 -2.55 18.45 9.18
C HIS A 193 -2.98 17.16 9.86
N MET A 194 -2.93 17.16 11.19
CA MET A 194 -3.64 16.19 12.02
C MET A 194 -4.72 16.95 12.78
N SER A 195 -5.97 16.53 12.65
CA SER A 195 -7.11 17.19 13.28
C SER A 195 -7.96 16.18 14.04
N PHE A 196 -8.61 16.64 15.10
CA PHE A 196 -9.61 15.86 15.82
C PHE A 196 -11.00 16.26 15.35
N VAL A 197 -11.88 15.30 15.04
CA VAL A 197 -13.28 15.61 14.75
C VAL A 197 -13.96 15.92 16.09
N GLY A 198 -14.29 17.20 16.31
CA GLY A 198 -14.86 17.66 17.57
C GLY A 198 -16.26 17.08 17.83
N SER A 199 -16.61 16.94 19.11
CA SER A 199 -17.99 16.87 19.54
C SER A 199 -18.61 18.26 19.35
N GLY A 200 -19.65 18.37 18.52
CA GLY A 200 -20.48 19.58 18.47
C GLY A 200 -21.14 19.87 19.81
#